data_AF-A0A930E7L2-F1
#
_entry.id   AF-A0A930E7L2-F1
#
_cell.length_a   1.000
_cell.length_b   1.000
_cell.length_c   1.000
_cell.angle_alpha   90.00
_cell.angle_beta   90.00
_cell.angle_gamma   90.00
#
_symmetry.space_group_name_H-M   'P 1'
#
loop_
_entity.id
_entity.type
_entity.pdbx_description
1 polymer ?
#
loop_
_entity_poly.entity_id
_entity_poly.type
_entity_poly.pdbx_seq_one_letter_code
_entity_poly.pdbx_strand_id
1 'polypeptide(L)'
;LMKGSNLELVQLMEQGDHVVKSPWSSWQFGMNYFYSDWRGTYKGRGDKKEKYPYEGIFQREENVFNRYVSQLSPFYNTLATSSNEKSASTTLRKGLTTQYGLASAEPVPEPIVSLELSAGIKPRKVDKQPLNIVLGPVNAPSAPILSVAATTPVAAAPPTINPPTVTLNLPEPNTKPFNDFSFTTGRYGDYDTGGSTTAFLNQTEASGTIYTLGVNPNNPNIDPDNLQAGDLNNKAYKVQGGVATPSGGKVAAAIWRINSKGGSCRYVSSPAACTTGITEGDENTAVVKGFTYGGASATDPVKFYVAGDINDNGTNLLGTANKKGGIALHTVWNGTLHDIEGYLKGRAAMFSIETWHAPKLVFKNIKLDVEGNENTIFYIYPSSYYGVVQNSGDYNSFAQRGAFIGHVDADIKSQKNAIYSVMGLSGSFNITSTGTYKLEGGNNLVYSGLGYSPNFQNLIGQGGNIVDMYGTGMTPIINLKTAPESYGDGNVIMYFSDLLPDAAAGYPYTTIYNDGANRHDSWKKTKIGIHQGELKPSARIGEQLALNSSATTQTSEGNIGSGDNKYVENNVGVLAQSGQRKGIKPSTDLGAVDPTNNFVYVDKDEVHALYINDID
;
A
#
# COMPACT_ATOMS: atom_id res chain seq x y z
N LEU A 1 -26.59 -1.49 -58.28
CA LEU A 1 -27.49 -1.82 -59.40
C LEU A 1 -28.54 -2.80 -58.87
N MET A 2 -29.74 -2.32 -58.55
CA MET A 2 -31.01 -3.07 -58.64
C MET A 2 -32.13 -2.03 -58.57
N LYS A 3 -32.19 -1.20 -59.62
CA LYS A 3 -33.43 -0.56 -60.05
C LYS A 3 -34.24 -1.67 -60.74
N GLY A 4 -35.45 -1.93 -60.29
CA GLY A 4 -36.43 -2.70 -61.07
C GLY A 4 -36.82 -4.07 -60.53
N SER A 5 -37.21 -4.17 -59.26
CA SER A 5 -38.08 -5.27 -58.82
C SER A 5 -39.27 -4.67 -58.07
N ASN A 6 -40.33 -4.50 -58.85
CA ASN A 6 -41.73 -4.30 -58.50
C ASN A 6 -42.06 -4.82 -57.09
N LEU A 7 -42.60 -4.01 -56.17
CA LEU A 7 -44.04 -3.71 -56.08
C LEU A 7 -44.95 -4.95 -56.19
N GLU A 8 -44.59 -6.06 -55.55
CA GLU A 8 -45.50 -7.17 -55.26
C GLU A 8 -45.28 -7.68 -53.83
N LEU A 9 -45.71 -6.88 -52.85
CA LEU A 9 -46.16 -7.36 -51.53
C LEU A 9 -46.92 -6.25 -50.78
N VAL A 10 -47.51 -5.30 -51.51
CA VAL A 10 -48.51 -4.36 -50.99
C VAL A 10 -49.86 -5.01 -51.24
N GLN A 11 -50.25 -5.97 -50.38
CA GLN A 11 -51.68 -6.23 -50.07
C GLN A 11 -51.95 -7.31 -49.02
N LEU A 12 -50.96 -8.04 -48.51
CA LEU A 12 -51.23 -9.04 -47.47
C LEU A 12 -50.08 -9.07 -46.47
N MET A 13 -50.21 -8.30 -45.38
CA MET A 13 -49.86 -8.69 -44.01
C MET A 13 -50.02 -7.48 -43.10
N GLU A 14 -51.25 -7.30 -42.68
CA GLU A 14 -51.82 -6.20 -41.91
C GLU A 14 -51.73 -6.42 -40.38
N GLN A 15 -50.89 -7.33 -39.88
CA GLN A 15 -50.76 -7.58 -38.44
C GLN A 15 -49.34 -8.03 -38.06
N GLY A 16 -48.54 -7.10 -37.51
CA GLY A 16 -47.27 -7.38 -36.85
C GLY A 16 -46.22 -6.30 -37.08
N ASP A 17 -45.72 -5.69 -36.01
CA ASP A 17 -44.59 -4.75 -36.05
C ASP A 17 -43.35 -5.42 -36.65
N HIS A 18 -42.76 -4.81 -37.68
CA HIS A 18 -41.49 -5.25 -38.24
C HIS A 18 -40.47 -4.11 -38.22
N VAL A 19 -39.42 -4.26 -37.42
CA VAL A 19 -38.26 -3.36 -37.39
C VAL A 19 -37.35 -3.73 -38.55
N VAL A 20 -37.36 -2.94 -39.63
CA VAL A 20 -36.28 -2.98 -40.62
C VAL A 20 -35.05 -2.33 -39.99
N LYS A 21 -34.07 -3.12 -39.56
CA LYS A 21 -32.81 -2.59 -39.05
C LYS A 21 -32.09 -1.81 -40.16
N SER A 22 -31.76 -0.56 -39.86
CA SER A 22 -30.98 0.30 -40.76
C SER A 22 -29.61 -0.33 -41.04
N PRO A 23 -29.08 -0.29 -42.28
CA PRO A 23 -27.75 -0.80 -42.57
C PRO A 23 -26.69 -0.05 -41.75
N TRP A 24 -25.64 -0.77 -41.34
CA TRP A 24 -24.51 -0.29 -40.52
C TRP A 24 -23.79 0.95 -41.08
N SER A 25 -23.98 1.27 -42.37
CA SER A 25 -23.45 2.48 -43.02
C SER A 25 -24.15 3.78 -42.63
N SER A 26 -25.34 3.72 -42.00
CA SER A 26 -26.13 4.92 -41.66
C SER A 26 -25.66 5.66 -40.39
N TRP A 27 -24.82 5.03 -39.55
CA TRP A 27 -24.30 5.66 -38.34
C TRP A 27 -23.11 6.59 -38.59
N GLN A 28 -22.35 6.37 -39.69
CA GLN A 28 -21.14 7.15 -39.99
C GLN A 28 -21.40 8.47 -40.72
N PHE A 29 -22.57 8.66 -41.37
CA PHE A 29 -22.85 9.87 -42.17
C PHE A 29 -24.20 10.54 -41.89
N GLY A 30 -24.96 10.10 -40.88
CA GLY A 30 -26.16 10.81 -40.43
C GLY A 30 -27.20 11.09 -41.54
N MET A 31 -27.37 10.17 -42.49
CA MET A 31 -28.38 10.29 -43.54
C MET A 31 -29.56 9.38 -43.21
N ASN A 32 -30.60 9.94 -42.60
CA ASN A 32 -31.95 9.36 -42.58
C ASN A 32 -32.87 10.23 -43.40
N TYR A 33 -33.55 9.64 -44.39
CA TYR A 33 -34.63 10.27 -45.12
C TYR A 33 -35.92 10.09 -44.33
N PHE A 34 -36.50 11.19 -43.84
CA PHE A 34 -37.81 11.17 -43.19
C PHE A 34 -38.86 11.71 -44.17
N TYR A 35 -39.80 10.86 -44.56
CA TYR A 35 -41.04 11.26 -45.22
C TYR A 35 -42.14 11.36 -44.16
N SER A 36 -42.84 12.49 -44.11
CA SER A 36 -43.93 12.75 -43.17
C SER A 36 -45.28 12.33 -43.72
N ASP A 37 -46.07 11.61 -42.93
CA ASP A 37 -47.49 11.38 -43.21
C ASP A 37 -48.32 12.67 -42.98
N TRP A 38 -49.32 12.86 -43.83
CA TRP A 38 -50.03 14.11 -44.07
C TRP A 38 -50.95 14.52 -42.91
N ARG A 39 -50.48 15.37 -41.98
CA ARG A 39 -51.22 16.54 -41.41
C ARG A 39 -50.50 17.39 -40.35
N GLY A 40 -49.17 17.40 -40.28
CA GLY A 40 -48.47 18.33 -39.39
C GLY A 40 -46.99 18.53 -39.71
N THR A 41 -46.45 19.71 -39.42
CA THR A 41 -45.03 20.05 -39.62
C THR A 41 -44.13 19.20 -38.72
N TYR A 42 -43.16 18.52 -39.32
CA TYR A 42 -42.07 17.81 -38.65
C TYR A 42 -41.40 18.71 -37.58
N LYS A 43 -41.44 18.28 -36.31
CA LYS A 43 -40.84 18.99 -35.16
C LYS A 43 -39.31 18.81 -35.11
N GLY A 44 -38.65 19.17 -36.21
CA GLY A 44 -37.21 19.11 -36.38
C GLY A 44 -36.67 20.37 -37.07
N ARG A 45 -37.11 21.54 -36.61
CA ARG A 45 -36.44 22.86 -36.64
C ARG A 45 -37.43 23.88 -36.08
N GLY A 46 -37.33 24.20 -34.78
CA GLY A 46 -38.16 25.24 -34.17
C GLY A 46 -37.88 25.46 -32.68
N ASP A 47 -37.84 24.38 -31.89
CA ASP A 47 -37.66 24.43 -30.43
C ASP A 47 -36.18 24.44 -30.00
N LYS A 48 -35.23 24.18 -30.91
CA LYS A 48 -33.79 24.21 -30.61
C LYS A 48 -33.34 25.57 -30.06
N LYS A 49 -33.89 26.68 -30.56
CA LYS A 49 -33.53 28.04 -30.09
C LYS A 49 -34.04 28.32 -28.67
N GLU A 50 -35.13 27.68 -28.25
CA GLU A 50 -35.72 27.84 -26.92
C GLU A 50 -35.03 26.92 -25.89
N LYS A 51 -34.66 25.69 -26.30
CA LYS A 51 -34.01 24.69 -25.43
C LYS A 51 -32.50 24.85 -25.28
N TYR A 52 -31.85 25.54 -26.22
CA TYR A 52 -30.42 25.84 -26.17
C TYR A 52 -30.22 27.37 -26.31
N PRO A 53 -30.49 28.14 -25.24
CA PRO A 53 -30.50 29.61 -25.30
C PRO A 53 -29.13 30.20 -25.64
N TYR A 54 -28.05 29.48 -25.34
CA TYR A 54 -26.68 29.89 -25.66
C TYR A 54 -25.77 28.67 -25.84
N GLU A 55 -25.11 28.55 -27.00
CA GLU A 55 -24.19 27.46 -27.35
C GLU A 55 -22.71 27.94 -27.36
N GLY A 56 -22.28 28.77 -26.40
CA GLY A 56 -20.92 29.32 -26.31
C GLY A 56 -20.33 29.33 -24.89
N ILE A 57 -19.11 29.87 -24.74
CA ILE A 57 -18.43 29.99 -23.44
C ILE A 57 -19.02 31.17 -22.66
N PHE A 58 -19.54 30.92 -21.46
CA PHE A 58 -20.05 31.99 -20.60
C PHE A 58 -18.94 32.97 -20.17
N GLN A 59 -19.27 34.25 -20.22
CA GLN A 59 -18.42 35.36 -19.82
C GLN A 59 -18.56 35.60 -18.31
N ARG A 60 -17.43 35.62 -17.62
CA ARG A 60 -17.36 35.98 -16.20
C ARG A 60 -17.56 37.49 -16.05
N GLU A 61 -18.29 37.91 -15.03
CA GLU A 61 -18.49 39.33 -14.71
C GLU A 61 -17.16 40.03 -14.43
N GLU A 62 -16.95 41.28 -14.87
CA GLU A 62 -15.65 41.96 -14.68
C GLU A 62 -15.27 42.16 -13.21
N ASN A 63 -16.26 42.48 -12.36
CA ASN A 63 -16.04 42.63 -10.93
C ASN A 63 -15.87 41.27 -10.23
N VAL A 64 -14.67 41.00 -9.74
CA VAL A 64 -14.31 39.75 -9.08
C VAL A 64 -15.13 39.51 -7.81
N PHE A 65 -15.48 40.55 -7.05
CA PHE A 65 -16.25 40.41 -5.80
C PHE A 65 -17.66 39.88 -6.02
N ASN A 66 -18.31 40.31 -7.10
CA ASN A 66 -19.68 39.90 -7.42
C ASN A 66 -19.77 38.42 -7.83
N ARG A 67 -18.65 37.83 -8.30
CA ARG A 67 -18.57 36.41 -8.69
C ARG A 67 -18.68 35.44 -7.49
N TYR A 68 -18.37 35.92 -6.28
CA TYR A 68 -18.26 35.07 -5.08
C TYR A 68 -19.37 35.30 -4.05
N VAL A 69 -20.40 36.10 -4.37
CA VAL A 69 -21.53 36.32 -3.46
C VAL A 69 -22.49 35.13 -3.55
N SER A 70 -22.66 34.40 -2.44
CA SER A 70 -23.61 33.28 -2.34
C SER A 70 -25.05 33.75 -2.54
N GLN A 71 -25.88 32.95 -3.23
CA GLN A 71 -27.32 33.21 -3.44
C GLN A 71 -28.10 33.33 -2.13
N LEU A 72 -27.60 32.71 -1.05
CA LEU A 72 -28.21 32.75 0.27
C LEU A 72 -27.82 34.01 1.07
N SER A 73 -26.87 34.81 0.58
CA SER A 73 -26.37 36.01 1.27
C SER A 73 -27.35 37.17 1.13
N PRO A 74 -27.58 37.99 2.17
CA PRO A 74 -28.36 39.24 2.05
C PRO A 74 -27.82 40.18 0.96
N PHE A 75 -26.51 40.14 0.70
CA PHE A 75 -25.85 40.94 -0.33
C PHE A 75 -26.16 40.49 -1.76
N TYR A 76 -26.62 39.26 -1.97
CA TYR A 76 -26.92 38.75 -3.31
C TYR A 76 -28.03 39.56 -4.00
N ASN A 77 -29.03 40.00 -3.24
CA ASN A 77 -30.11 40.84 -3.72
C ASN A 77 -29.68 42.26 -4.13
N THR A 78 -28.45 42.66 -3.79
CA THR A 78 -27.89 43.98 -4.14
C THR A 78 -27.10 43.97 -5.45
N LEU A 79 -26.82 42.79 -6.01
CA LEU A 79 -26.11 42.65 -7.28
C LEU A 79 -26.99 43.10 -8.45
N ALA A 80 -26.34 43.70 -9.47
CA ALA A 80 -27.04 44.11 -10.68
C ALA A 80 -27.65 42.90 -11.41
N THR A 81 -28.85 43.07 -11.94
CA THR A 81 -29.57 42.02 -12.67
C THR A 81 -29.73 42.37 -14.14
N SER A 82 -29.59 41.37 -15.02
CA SER A 82 -29.86 41.49 -16.45
C SER A 82 -30.34 40.15 -17.01
N SER A 83 -30.64 40.09 -18.31
CA SER A 83 -31.02 38.86 -19.03
C SER A 83 -29.98 38.53 -20.12
N ASN A 84 -28.69 38.60 -19.77
CA ASN A 84 -27.59 38.36 -20.70
C ASN A 84 -27.35 36.85 -20.89
N GLU A 85 -27.73 36.34 -22.06
CA GLU A 85 -27.54 34.93 -22.46
C GLU A 85 -26.08 34.48 -22.46
N LYS A 86 -25.10 35.40 -22.47
CA LYS A 86 -23.67 35.08 -22.44
C LYS A 86 -23.05 35.13 -21.05
N SER A 87 -23.76 35.57 -20.01
CA SER A 87 -23.18 35.71 -18.67
C SER A 87 -23.08 34.39 -17.92
N ALA A 88 -22.03 34.21 -17.11
CA ALA A 88 -21.90 33.11 -16.15
C ALA A 88 -22.58 33.39 -14.79
N SER A 89 -22.92 34.64 -14.47
CA SER A 89 -23.51 35.03 -13.18
C SER A 89 -25.03 34.83 -13.19
N THR A 90 -25.57 34.15 -12.18
CA THR A 90 -27.02 33.85 -12.08
C THR A 90 -27.90 35.11 -11.96
N THR A 91 -27.39 36.18 -11.36
CA THR A 91 -28.07 37.49 -11.26
C THR A 91 -28.20 38.19 -12.62
N LEU A 92 -27.20 38.03 -13.50
CA LEU A 92 -27.16 38.60 -14.85
C LEU A 92 -27.87 37.73 -15.90
N ARG A 93 -28.47 36.61 -15.49
CA ARG A 93 -29.31 35.73 -16.31
C ARG A 93 -30.76 35.68 -15.82
N LYS A 94 -31.19 36.68 -15.06
CA LYS A 94 -32.53 36.72 -14.47
C LYS A 94 -33.59 36.69 -15.58
N GLY A 95 -34.53 35.75 -15.45
CA GLY A 95 -35.60 35.52 -16.44
C GLY A 95 -35.24 34.58 -17.59
N LEU A 96 -34.00 34.05 -17.66
CA LEU A 96 -33.63 32.99 -18.59
C LEU A 96 -33.79 31.62 -17.93
N THR A 97 -34.12 30.59 -18.73
CA THR A 97 -34.21 29.22 -18.23
C THR A 97 -32.85 28.73 -17.71
N THR A 98 -32.86 28.02 -16.59
CA THR A 98 -31.70 27.30 -16.03
C THR A 98 -31.50 25.93 -16.66
N GLN A 99 -32.43 25.50 -17.52
CA GLN A 99 -32.37 24.22 -18.22
C GLN A 99 -31.46 24.34 -19.45
N TYR A 100 -30.65 23.30 -19.69
CA TYR A 100 -29.84 23.18 -20.91
C TYR A 100 -30.23 21.91 -21.66
N GLY A 101 -30.86 22.07 -22.81
CA GLY A 101 -31.39 20.95 -23.57
C GLY A 101 -32.53 20.22 -22.84
N LEU A 102 -32.37 18.91 -22.64
CA LEU A 102 -33.35 18.05 -21.97
C LEU A 102 -32.99 17.80 -20.48
N ALA A 103 -31.90 18.38 -19.98
CA ALA A 103 -31.43 18.21 -18.62
C ALA A 103 -31.75 19.43 -17.76
N SER A 104 -32.29 19.20 -16.55
CA SER A 104 -32.46 20.19 -15.50
C SER A 104 -31.59 19.82 -14.31
N ALA A 105 -30.82 20.77 -13.78
CA ALA A 105 -30.11 20.62 -12.50
C ALA A 105 -30.68 21.65 -11.52
N GLU A 106 -31.31 21.20 -10.44
CA GLU A 106 -31.58 22.05 -9.27
C GLU A 106 -30.37 21.97 -8.33
N PRO A 107 -29.64 23.08 -8.13
CA PRO A 107 -28.58 23.12 -7.14
C PRO A 107 -29.18 23.08 -5.73
N VAL A 108 -28.65 22.23 -4.85
CA VAL A 108 -28.97 22.22 -3.41
C VAL A 108 -27.85 22.96 -2.67
N PRO A 109 -28.06 24.22 -2.25
CA PRO A 109 -27.01 25.00 -1.58
C PRO A 109 -26.93 24.69 -0.08
N GLU A 110 -25.71 24.63 0.45
CA GLU A 110 -25.45 24.51 1.88
C GLU A 110 -25.82 25.81 2.63
N PRO A 111 -26.37 25.72 3.86
CA PRO A 111 -26.74 26.90 4.65
C PRO A 111 -25.50 27.72 5.07
N ILE A 112 -25.60 29.05 5.01
CA ILE A 112 -24.50 29.96 5.37
C ILE A 112 -24.23 29.89 6.88
N VAL A 113 -22.99 29.62 7.26
CA VAL A 113 -22.50 29.74 8.64
C VAL A 113 -22.05 31.18 8.89
N SER A 114 -22.67 31.87 9.85
CA SER A 114 -22.29 33.23 10.23
C SER A 114 -21.09 33.22 11.19
N LEU A 115 -20.03 33.99 10.86
CA LEU A 115 -18.91 34.24 11.76
C LEU A 115 -19.09 35.63 12.39
N GLU A 116 -19.37 35.71 13.70
CA GLU A 116 -19.42 37.00 14.39
C GLU A 116 -18.01 37.51 14.71
N LEU A 117 -17.62 38.64 14.11
CA LEU A 117 -16.37 39.32 14.42
C LEU A 117 -16.63 40.44 15.44
N SER A 118 -16.37 40.17 16.72
CA SER A 118 -16.42 41.20 17.77
C SER A 118 -15.09 41.97 17.84
N ALA A 119 -15.10 43.25 17.46
CA ALA A 119 -13.98 44.16 17.68
C ALA A 119 -14.09 44.83 19.06
N GLY A 120 -13.19 44.49 19.99
CA GLY A 120 -13.14 45.12 21.32
C GLY A 120 -12.48 46.50 21.28
N ILE A 121 -13.26 47.57 21.48
CA ILE A 121 -12.75 48.93 21.69
C ILE A 121 -12.71 49.19 23.20
N LYS A 122 -11.53 49.52 23.76
CA LYS A 122 -11.41 50.08 25.13
C LYS A 122 -11.45 51.61 25.07
N PRO A 123 -12.52 52.28 25.52
CA PRO A 123 -12.55 53.74 25.59
C PRO A 123 -11.65 54.23 26.74
N ARG A 124 -10.75 55.18 26.47
CA ARG A 124 -10.07 55.95 27.51
C ARG A 124 -11.01 57.06 27.99
N LYS A 125 -11.49 56.93 29.23
CA LYS A 125 -12.18 57.94 30.05
C LYS A 125 -13.67 58.15 29.77
N VAL A 126 -14.49 57.99 30.82
CA VAL A 126 -15.91 58.34 30.88
C VAL A 126 -16.08 59.33 32.02
N ASP A 127 -16.38 60.60 31.72
CA ASP A 127 -16.83 61.59 32.69
C ASP A 127 -18.36 61.69 32.58
N LYS A 128 -19.10 61.23 33.61
CA LYS A 128 -20.55 61.47 33.74
C LYS A 128 -20.91 61.78 35.19
N GLN A 129 -21.63 62.87 35.42
CA GLN A 129 -22.26 63.18 36.70
C GLN A 129 -23.63 62.49 36.85
N PRO A 130 -24.02 62.06 38.05
CA PRO A 130 -25.30 61.41 38.30
C PRO A 130 -26.46 62.40 38.38
N LEU A 131 -27.61 61.99 37.81
CA LEU A 131 -28.89 62.72 37.85
C LEU A 131 -29.70 62.27 39.07
N ASN A 132 -30.20 63.22 39.88
CA ASN A 132 -31.05 62.96 41.04
C ASN A 132 -32.51 63.29 40.72
N ILE A 133 -33.40 62.28 40.77
CA ILE A 133 -34.86 62.46 40.58
C ILE A 133 -35.58 61.80 41.76
N VAL A 134 -36.33 62.61 42.50
CA VAL A 134 -37.23 62.15 43.58
C VAL A 134 -38.65 62.10 43.02
N LEU A 135 -39.30 60.93 43.12
CA LEU A 135 -40.70 60.74 42.71
C LEU A 135 -41.63 60.82 43.92
N GLY A 136 -42.70 61.63 43.81
CA GLY A 136 -43.84 61.63 44.74
C GLY A 136 -44.97 60.69 44.29
N PRO A 137 -45.85 60.22 45.19
CA PRO A 137 -46.80 59.15 44.89
C PRO A 137 -48.04 59.66 44.18
N VAL A 138 -48.53 58.89 43.19
CA VAL A 138 -49.79 59.12 42.50
C VAL A 138 -50.56 57.79 42.47
N ASN A 139 -51.75 57.76 43.07
CA ASN A 139 -52.68 56.64 42.97
C ASN A 139 -53.91 57.05 42.15
N ALA A 140 -54.34 56.18 41.24
CA ALA A 140 -55.53 56.34 40.40
C ALA A 140 -56.40 55.04 40.44
N PRO A 141 -57.72 55.13 40.15
CA PRO A 141 -58.74 54.24 40.70
C PRO A 141 -58.90 52.90 39.97
N SER A 142 -59.45 51.91 40.68
CA SER A 142 -59.65 50.53 40.21
C SER A 142 -60.87 50.36 39.29
N ALA A 143 -60.63 49.81 38.09
CA ALA A 143 -61.64 49.39 37.12
C ALA A 143 -62.09 47.93 37.37
N PRO A 144 -63.35 47.57 37.05
CA PRO A 144 -63.87 46.21 37.24
C PRO A 144 -63.27 45.23 36.20
N ILE A 145 -62.92 44.03 36.67
CA ILE A 145 -62.30 42.96 35.86
C ILE A 145 -63.39 42.01 35.38
N LEU A 146 -63.55 41.86 34.07
CA LEU A 146 -64.39 40.84 33.43
C LEU A 146 -63.49 39.66 33.02
N SER A 147 -63.62 38.51 33.67
CA SER A 147 -62.85 37.30 33.32
C SER A 147 -63.70 36.34 32.48
N VAL A 148 -63.29 36.10 31.23
CA VAL A 148 -63.75 34.95 30.44
C VAL A 148 -62.58 33.97 30.34
N ALA A 149 -62.72 32.79 30.92
CA ALA A 149 -61.69 31.75 30.89
C ALA A 149 -61.71 31.04 29.53
N ALA A 150 -60.69 31.29 28.71
CA ALA A 150 -60.35 30.43 27.57
C ALA A 150 -59.07 29.67 27.94
N THR A 151 -59.14 28.33 27.94
CA THR A 151 -57.95 27.50 28.17
C THR A 151 -57.05 27.53 26.95
N THR A 152 -55.84 28.05 27.11
CA THR A 152 -54.76 27.95 26.12
C THR A 152 -54.45 26.47 25.82
N PRO A 153 -54.37 26.06 24.54
CA PRO A 153 -53.98 24.69 24.19
C PRO A 153 -52.57 24.37 24.70
N VAL A 154 -52.38 23.16 25.21
CA VAL A 154 -51.05 22.68 25.63
C VAL A 154 -50.18 22.53 24.38
N ALA A 155 -49.06 23.26 24.33
CA ALA A 155 -48.09 23.13 23.26
C ALA A 155 -47.46 21.72 23.30
N ALA A 156 -47.57 20.98 22.20
CA ALA A 156 -46.91 19.68 22.07
C ALA A 156 -45.39 19.86 22.14
N ALA A 157 -44.73 19.05 22.96
CA ALA A 157 -43.27 19.05 23.03
C ALA A 157 -42.68 18.67 21.66
N PRO A 158 -41.64 19.37 21.17
CA PRO A 158 -40.99 19.02 19.92
C PRO A 158 -40.40 17.59 20.03
N PRO A 159 -40.48 16.78 18.95
CA PRO A 159 -39.95 15.43 18.98
C PRO A 159 -38.45 15.45 19.25
N THR A 160 -38.00 14.58 20.15
CA THR A 160 -36.58 14.39 20.43
C THR A 160 -35.94 13.66 19.24
N ILE A 161 -35.11 14.36 18.47
CA ILE A 161 -34.34 13.76 17.38
C ILE A 161 -33.10 13.11 17.99
N ASN A 162 -33.06 11.78 18.02
CA ASN A 162 -31.80 11.06 18.23
C ASN A 162 -31.05 11.02 16.90
N PRO A 163 -29.92 11.72 16.73
CA PRO A 163 -29.12 11.59 15.52
C PRO A 163 -28.67 10.14 15.35
N PRO A 164 -28.64 9.61 14.12
CA PRO A 164 -28.13 8.28 13.87
C PRO A 164 -26.68 8.21 14.38
N THR A 165 -26.41 7.28 15.29
CA THR A 165 -25.05 6.98 15.70
C THR A 165 -24.43 6.14 14.59
N VAL A 166 -23.60 6.76 13.74
CA VAL A 166 -22.81 6.04 12.74
C VAL A 166 -21.61 5.43 13.46
N THR A 167 -21.71 4.17 13.86
CA THR A 167 -20.55 3.38 14.26
C THR A 167 -19.82 2.93 13.01
N LEU A 168 -18.72 3.60 12.67
CA LEU A 168 -17.82 3.19 11.61
C LEU A 168 -16.91 2.08 12.16
N ASN A 169 -17.16 0.83 11.77
CA ASN A 169 -16.21 -0.24 12.00
C ASN A 169 -15.04 -0.06 11.01
N LEU A 170 -13.95 0.52 11.49
CA LEU A 170 -12.73 0.63 10.72
C LEU A 170 -12.03 -0.73 10.67
N PRO A 171 -11.40 -1.11 9.55
CA PRO A 171 -10.55 -2.28 9.52
C PRO A 171 -9.41 -2.13 10.53
N GLU A 172 -9.08 -3.21 11.24
CA GLU A 172 -7.93 -3.32 12.15
C GLU A 172 -6.83 -4.19 11.52
N PRO A 173 -6.13 -3.68 10.49
CA PRO A 173 -5.12 -4.46 9.80
C PRO A 173 -3.93 -4.78 10.71
N ASN A 174 -3.15 -5.78 10.31
CA ASN A 174 -1.92 -6.15 11.01
C ASN A 174 -0.88 -5.02 10.98
N THR A 175 -0.84 -4.21 12.04
CA THR A 175 0.10 -3.10 12.20
C THR A 175 1.36 -3.48 13.00
N LYS A 176 1.45 -4.73 13.48
CA LYS A 176 2.54 -5.25 14.32
C LYS A 176 3.06 -6.61 13.79
N PRO A 177 3.55 -6.65 12.54
CA PRO A 177 4.10 -7.88 11.97
C PRO A 177 5.30 -8.38 12.80
N PHE A 178 5.42 -9.71 12.86
CA PHE A 178 6.48 -10.40 13.60
C PHE A 178 7.87 -10.15 13.01
N ASN A 179 8.89 -9.98 13.87
CA ASN A 179 10.24 -9.60 13.44
C ASN A 179 11.39 -10.18 14.29
N ASP A 180 11.16 -11.18 15.15
CA ASP A 180 12.24 -11.81 15.95
C ASP A 180 12.95 -12.93 15.17
N PHE A 181 13.59 -12.53 14.07
CA PHE A 181 14.45 -13.38 13.23
C PHE A 181 15.93 -13.05 13.46
N SER A 182 16.81 -14.05 13.31
CA SER A 182 18.26 -13.82 13.28
C SER A 182 19.01 -14.91 12.53
N PHE A 183 19.96 -14.51 11.68
CA PHE A 183 20.90 -15.43 11.03
C PHE A 183 22.25 -15.53 11.77
N THR A 184 22.52 -14.61 12.71
CA THR A 184 23.80 -14.55 13.43
C THR A 184 23.86 -15.52 14.60
N THR A 185 22.72 -16.01 15.07
CA THR A 185 22.56 -16.83 16.29
C THR A 185 22.61 -18.32 15.99
N GLY A 186 23.52 -18.74 15.10
CA GLY A 186 23.68 -20.12 14.66
C GLY A 186 23.00 -20.42 13.32
N ARG A 187 23.70 -21.21 12.49
CA ARG A 187 23.31 -21.57 11.12
C ARG A 187 23.50 -23.06 10.86
N TYR A 188 22.68 -23.69 10.01
CA TYR A 188 22.93 -25.08 9.58
C TYR A 188 24.25 -25.19 8.81
N GLY A 189 24.53 -24.23 7.94
CA GLY A 189 25.85 -24.09 7.32
C GLY A 189 25.99 -22.85 6.45
N ASP A 190 27.15 -22.74 5.82
CA ASP A 190 27.53 -21.61 4.99
C ASP A 190 28.03 -22.10 3.63
N TYR A 191 27.57 -21.44 2.57
CA TYR A 191 28.22 -21.48 1.26
C TYR A 191 28.88 -20.11 1.03
N ASP A 192 30.21 -20.05 1.15
CA ASP A 192 30.97 -18.80 1.15
C ASP A 192 32.24 -18.91 0.27
N THR A 193 32.41 -17.98 -0.67
CA THR A 193 33.64 -17.86 -1.49
C THR A 193 34.62 -16.80 -0.96
N GLY A 194 34.35 -16.25 0.22
CA GLY A 194 35.18 -15.27 0.91
C GLY A 194 35.15 -13.90 0.24
N GLY A 195 36.32 -13.25 0.18
CA GLY A 195 36.48 -11.90 -0.36
C GLY A 195 36.66 -11.81 -1.88
N SER A 196 36.73 -12.95 -2.59
CA SER A 196 37.13 -13.00 -4.00
C SER A 196 36.04 -12.50 -4.94
N THR A 197 36.40 -11.61 -5.85
CA THR A 197 35.51 -11.14 -6.92
C THR A 197 35.60 -11.99 -8.20
N THR A 198 36.48 -13.00 -8.23
CA THR A 198 36.63 -13.91 -9.37
C THR A 198 36.10 -15.31 -9.08
N ALA A 199 35.92 -15.67 -7.80
CA ALA A 199 35.34 -16.94 -7.39
C ALA A 199 33.81 -16.86 -7.40
N PHE A 200 33.20 -17.69 -8.24
CA PHE A 200 31.75 -17.88 -8.28
C PHE A 200 31.34 -19.07 -7.41
N LEU A 201 30.12 -19.02 -6.89
CA LEU A 201 29.52 -20.11 -6.14
C LEU A 201 28.41 -20.72 -6.97
N ASN A 202 28.51 -21.99 -7.33
CA ASN A 202 27.46 -22.71 -8.05
C ASN A 202 27.11 -23.96 -7.25
N GLN A 203 26.01 -23.91 -6.52
CA GLN A 203 25.57 -24.96 -5.62
C GLN A 203 24.21 -25.50 -6.06
N THR A 204 24.21 -26.74 -6.51
CA THR A 204 22.99 -27.50 -6.82
C THR A 204 22.85 -28.60 -5.80
N GLU A 205 21.74 -28.60 -5.06
CA GLU A 205 21.44 -29.66 -4.11
C GLU A 205 21.14 -30.97 -4.83
N ALA A 206 21.48 -32.08 -4.18
CA ALA A 206 21.21 -33.40 -4.73
C ALA A 206 19.71 -33.70 -4.74
N SER A 207 19.29 -34.61 -5.61
CA SER A 207 17.89 -35.04 -5.77
C SER A 207 17.25 -35.44 -4.43
N GLY A 208 15.99 -35.03 -4.23
CA GLY A 208 15.21 -35.33 -3.02
C GLY A 208 15.77 -34.71 -1.73
N THR A 209 16.56 -33.64 -1.83
CA THR A 209 17.07 -32.92 -0.64
C THR A 209 15.95 -32.10 0.01
N ILE A 210 15.79 -32.30 1.33
CA ILE A 210 14.90 -31.51 2.18
C ILE A 210 15.74 -30.90 3.30
N TYR A 211 15.49 -29.63 3.62
CA TYR A 211 15.99 -29.00 4.82
C TYR A 211 14.84 -28.69 5.76
N THR A 212 15.07 -28.91 7.05
CA THR A 212 14.08 -28.61 8.09
C THR A 212 14.70 -27.72 9.16
N LEU A 213 13.91 -26.82 9.74
CA LEU A 213 14.27 -26.00 10.88
C LEU A 213 13.02 -25.74 11.73
N GLY A 214 13.07 -26.07 13.02
CA GLY A 214 11.94 -25.85 13.93
C GLY A 214 10.82 -26.89 13.82
N VAL A 215 10.93 -27.85 12.90
CA VAL A 215 9.97 -28.95 12.72
C VAL A 215 10.69 -30.30 12.75
N ASN A 216 9.94 -31.35 13.05
CA ASN A 216 10.43 -32.72 13.07
C ASN A 216 10.98 -33.11 11.68
N PRO A 217 12.25 -33.50 11.56
CA PRO A 217 12.83 -33.86 10.27
C PRO A 217 12.21 -35.11 9.63
N ASN A 218 11.57 -35.99 10.42
CA ASN A 218 10.93 -37.21 9.93
C ASN A 218 9.46 -36.99 9.54
N ASN A 219 8.84 -35.92 10.03
CA ASN A 219 7.49 -35.51 9.68
C ASN A 219 7.38 -33.97 9.63
N PRO A 220 8.02 -33.32 8.65
CA PRO A 220 8.15 -31.87 8.65
C PRO A 220 6.90 -31.13 8.14
N ASN A 221 6.00 -31.84 7.45
CA ASN A 221 4.76 -31.27 6.92
C ASN A 221 3.65 -31.27 7.98
N ILE A 222 3.85 -30.45 9.01
CA ILE A 222 2.94 -30.32 10.15
C ILE A 222 1.72 -29.46 9.81
N ASP A 223 0.65 -29.61 10.59
CA ASP A 223 -0.51 -28.71 10.61
C ASP A 223 -0.30 -27.67 11.74
N PRO A 224 -0.04 -26.40 11.42
CA PRO A 224 0.26 -25.38 12.42
C PRO A 224 -0.94 -25.00 13.30
N ASP A 225 -2.17 -25.26 12.86
CA ASP A 225 -3.39 -24.97 13.61
C ASP A 225 -3.81 -26.14 14.52
N ASN A 226 -3.20 -27.32 14.33
CA ASN A 226 -3.46 -28.53 15.09
C ASN A 226 -2.18 -29.33 15.39
N LEU A 227 -1.24 -28.69 16.08
CA LEU A 227 0.05 -29.28 16.44
C LEU A 227 -0.09 -30.52 17.33
N GLN A 228 0.56 -31.61 16.92
CA GLN A 228 0.68 -32.84 17.68
C GLN A 228 1.99 -32.90 18.48
N ALA A 229 2.02 -33.78 19.49
CA ALA A 229 3.22 -34.01 20.27
C ALA A 229 4.35 -34.55 19.38
N GLY A 230 5.48 -33.83 19.33
CA GLY A 230 6.65 -34.20 18.53
C GLY A 230 6.70 -33.61 17.12
N ASP A 231 5.74 -32.76 16.73
CA ASP A 231 5.75 -32.04 15.46
C ASP A 231 6.85 -30.98 15.39
N LEU A 232 7.12 -30.30 16.49
CA LEU A 232 8.14 -29.27 16.59
C LEU A 232 9.49 -29.84 17.05
N ASN A 233 10.57 -29.33 16.47
CA ASN A 233 11.94 -29.65 16.84
C ASN A 233 12.85 -28.46 16.57
N ASN A 234 13.45 -27.91 17.62
CA ASN A 234 14.23 -26.68 17.58
C ASN A 234 15.64 -26.77 16.94
N LYS A 235 15.87 -27.79 16.11
CA LYS A 235 17.14 -28.01 15.40
C LYS A 235 16.93 -27.95 13.89
N ALA A 236 18.04 -27.76 13.18
CA ALA A 236 18.09 -27.87 11.73
C ALA A 236 18.66 -29.22 11.29
N TYR A 237 18.13 -29.73 10.18
CA TYR A 237 18.56 -30.97 9.55
C TYR A 237 18.60 -30.84 8.03
N LYS A 238 19.48 -31.61 7.40
CA LYS A 238 19.35 -32.03 6.00
C LYS A 238 18.82 -33.45 5.97
N VAL A 239 17.72 -33.66 5.27
CA VAL A 239 17.11 -34.98 5.04
C VAL A 239 17.35 -35.35 3.58
N GLN A 240 17.96 -36.51 3.36
CA GLN A 240 18.18 -37.06 2.03
C GLN A 240 18.02 -38.57 2.07
N GLY A 241 17.25 -39.14 1.14
CA GLY A 241 16.95 -40.59 1.13
C GLY A 241 16.29 -41.09 2.42
N GLY A 242 15.51 -40.22 3.09
CA GLY A 242 14.86 -40.52 4.37
C GLY A 242 15.78 -40.44 5.60
N VAL A 243 17.05 -40.05 5.44
CA VAL A 243 18.01 -39.95 6.54
C VAL A 243 18.23 -38.49 6.94
N ALA A 244 17.92 -38.15 8.19
CA ALA A 244 18.16 -36.83 8.76
C ALA A 244 19.61 -36.71 9.28
N THR A 245 20.31 -35.66 8.87
CA THR A 245 21.70 -35.38 9.24
C THR A 245 21.90 -33.92 9.69
N PRO A 246 22.83 -33.66 10.63
CA PRO A 246 23.58 -34.63 11.43
C PRO A 246 22.68 -35.35 12.45
N SER A 247 23.15 -36.48 12.99
CA SER A 247 22.47 -37.12 14.12
C SER A 247 22.36 -36.15 15.30
N GLY A 248 21.18 -36.02 15.89
CA GLY A 248 20.88 -35.04 16.95
C GLY A 248 20.57 -33.62 16.47
N GLY A 249 20.76 -33.32 15.18
CA GLY A 249 20.46 -32.02 14.57
C GLY A 249 21.44 -30.92 14.97
N LYS A 250 21.35 -29.79 14.27
CA LYS A 250 22.19 -28.62 14.53
C LYS A 250 21.41 -27.49 15.19
N VAL A 251 21.97 -26.88 16.23
CA VAL A 251 21.42 -25.64 16.80
C VAL A 251 21.56 -24.53 15.76
N ALA A 252 20.44 -24.01 15.27
CA ALA A 252 20.43 -22.98 14.24
C ALA A 252 19.17 -22.11 14.33
N ALA A 253 19.27 -20.86 13.91
CA ALA A 253 18.14 -19.95 13.65
C ALA A 253 18.00 -19.63 12.16
N ALA A 254 19.00 -19.96 11.34
CA ALA A 254 18.91 -19.96 9.89
C ALA A 254 19.48 -21.25 9.30
N ILE A 255 19.00 -21.71 8.13
CA ILE A 255 19.55 -22.91 7.49
C ILE A 255 20.85 -22.53 6.76
N TRP A 256 20.77 -21.81 5.65
CA TRP A 256 21.95 -21.42 4.88
C TRP A 256 22.22 -19.92 4.93
N ARG A 257 23.50 -19.55 5.11
CA ARG A 257 24.01 -18.27 4.62
C ARG A 257 24.76 -18.47 3.31
N ILE A 258 24.42 -17.69 2.30
CA ILE A 258 24.97 -17.81 0.95
C ILE A 258 25.67 -16.50 0.57
N ASN A 259 26.98 -16.58 0.35
CA ASN A 259 27.84 -15.43 0.11
C ASN A 259 28.80 -15.69 -1.07
N SER A 260 28.68 -14.88 -2.12
CA SER A 260 29.61 -14.90 -3.24
C SER A 260 29.77 -13.52 -3.84
N LYS A 261 31.00 -13.02 -3.87
CA LYS A 261 31.35 -11.74 -4.49
C LYS A 261 31.75 -11.90 -5.97
N GLY A 262 31.68 -13.12 -6.51
CA GLY A 262 32.06 -13.43 -7.88
C GLY A 262 31.39 -12.51 -8.91
N GLY A 263 32.17 -11.87 -9.76
CA GLY A 263 31.68 -10.92 -10.77
C GLY A 263 31.06 -9.64 -10.22
N SER A 264 31.29 -9.29 -8.94
CA SER A 264 30.94 -7.96 -8.43
C SER A 264 31.99 -6.91 -8.81
N CYS A 265 31.59 -5.63 -8.77
CA CYS A 265 32.51 -4.50 -8.94
C CYS A 265 33.14 -4.06 -7.62
N ARG A 266 33.17 -4.95 -6.64
CA ARG A 266 33.87 -4.73 -5.40
C ARG A 266 35.37 -4.55 -5.70
N TYR A 267 35.98 -3.53 -5.10
CA TYR A 267 37.37 -3.07 -5.36
C TYR A 267 37.60 -2.35 -6.70
N VAL A 268 36.57 -2.14 -7.51
CA VAL A 268 36.66 -1.28 -8.69
C VAL A 268 36.56 0.18 -8.25
N SER A 269 37.43 1.04 -8.78
CA SER A 269 37.59 2.43 -8.33
C SER A 269 36.55 3.40 -8.91
N SER A 270 35.86 3.03 -9.99
CA SER A 270 34.87 3.90 -10.63
C SER A 270 33.83 3.11 -11.45
N PRO A 271 32.62 3.66 -11.65
CA PRO A 271 31.61 3.02 -12.51
C PRO A 271 32.11 2.73 -13.93
N ALA A 272 32.93 3.61 -14.51
CA ALA A 272 33.48 3.42 -15.85
C ALA A 272 34.39 2.17 -15.99
N ALA A 273 34.99 1.72 -14.89
CA ALA A 273 35.81 0.51 -14.85
C ALA A 273 35.01 -0.75 -14.48
N CYS A 274 33.72 -0.62 -14.12
CA CYS A 274 32.85 -1.73 -13.76
C CYS A 274 32.30 -2.42 -15.02
N THR A 275 33.01 -3.42 -15.54
CA THR A 275 32.65 -4.14 -16.79
C THR A 275 32.08 -5.53 -16.51
N THR A 276 31.10 -5.64 -15.61
CA THR A 276 30.52 -6.95 -15.22
C THR A 276 29.37 -7.39 -16.11
N GLY A 277 28.76 -6.47 -16.83
CA GLY A 277 27.56 -6.71 -17.63
C GLY A 277 26.32 -7.01 -16.79
N ILE A 278 26.33 -6.65 -15.50
CA ILE A 278 25.15 -6.79 -14.64
C ILE A 278 24.06 -5.85 -15.15
N THR A 279 22.87 -6.40 -15.35
CA THR A 279 21.69 -5.68 -15.82
C THR A 279 20.48 -6.09 -14.99
N GLU A 280 19.58 -5.14 -14.77
CA GLU A 280 18.22 -5.44 -14.31
C GLU A 280 17.33 -5.73 -15.52
N GLY A 281 16.33 -6.59 -15.34
CA GLY A 281 15.45 -7.10 -16.39
C GLY A 281 14.34 -7.95 -15.78
N ASP A 282 13.87 -8.96 -16.51
CA ASP A 282 13.06 -10.05 -15.95
C ASP A 282 13.93 -11.27 -15.61
N GLU A 283 13.33 -12.36 -15.12
CA GLU A 283 14.03 -13.59 -14.76
C GLU A 283 14.85 -14.23 -15.89
N ASN A 284 14.52 -13.93 -17.15
CA ASN A 284 15.16 -14.49 -18.33
C ASN A 284 16.22 -13.55 -18.92
N THR A 285 16.04 -12.23 -18.78
CA THR A 285 16.94 -11.23 -19.35
C THR A 285 17.91 -10.62 -18.36
N ALA A 286 17.62 -10.67 -17.06
CA ALA A 286 18.50 -10.12 -16.04
C ALA A 286 19.81 -10.90 -15.97
N VAL A 287 20.91 -10.16 -15.94
CA VAL A 287 22.24 -10.72 -15.72
C VAL A 287 22.67 -10.35 -14.31
N VAL A 288 22.59 -11.33 -13.40
CA VAL A 288 23.19 -11.23 -12.07
C VAL A 288 24.43 -12.12 -11.99
N LYS A 289 25.43 -11.66 -11.26
CA LYS A 289 26.65 -12.44 -10.94
C LYS A 289 26.55 -12.96 -9.50
N GLY A 290 27.64 -13.51 -8.97
CA GLY A 290 27.73 -13.93 -7.57
C GLY A 290 27.50 -15.42 -7.41
N PHE A 291 26.38 -15.80 -6.77
CA PHE A 291 26.05 -17.21 -6.54
C PHE A 291 24.93 -17.71 -7.44
N THR A 292 24.90 -19.02 -7.67
CA THR A 292 23.73 -19.77 -8.13
C THR A 292 23.46 -20.85 -7.08
N TYR A 293 22.24 -20.89 -6.54
CA TYR A 293 21.83 -21.88 -5.55
C TYR A 293 20.45 -22.44 -5.88
N GLY A 294 20.29 -23.76 -5.81
CA GLY A 294 19.00 -24.35 -6.10
C GLY A 294 18.88 -25.86 -5.97
N GLY A 295 17.69 -26.36 -6.30
CA GLY A 295 17.37 -27.78 -6.38
C GLY A 295 17.99 -28.48 -7.58
N ALA A 296 17.84 -29.80 -7.63
CA ALA A 296 18.45 -30.64 -8.66
C ALA A 296 17.87 -30.35 -10.06
N SER A 297 16.58 -30.03 -10.13
CA SER A 297 15.88 -29.65 -11.37
C SER A 297 14.53 -28.99 -11.08
N ALA A 298 13.88 -28.45 -12.11
CA ALA A 298 12.55 -27.84 -11.97
C ALA A 298 11.45 -28.79 -11.48
N THR A 299 11.60 -30.10 -11.74
CA THR A 299 10.67 -31.15 -11.28
C THR A 299 11.13 -31.82 -9.98
N ASP A 300 12.33 -31.48 -9.49
CA ASP A 300 12.90 -31.98 -8.23
C ASP A 300 13.58 -30.82 -7.48
N PRO A 301 12.76 -29.86 -7.01
CA PRO A 301 13.24 -28.71 -6.26
C PRO A 301 13.73 -29.12 -4.88
N VAL A 302 14.68 -28.35 -4.33
CA VAL A 302 15.05 -28.49 -2.92
C VAL A 302 13.90 -27.97 -2.06
N LYS A 303 13.56 -28.71 -0.99
CA LYS A 303 12.43 -28.35 -0.12
C LYS A 303 12.90 -27.79 1.21
N PHE A 304 12.21 -26.76 1.70
CA PHE A 304 12.46 -26.16 3.00
C PHE A 304 11.19 -26.19 3.85
N TYR A 305 11.25 -26.80 5.02
CA TYR A 305 10.18 -26.73 6.02
C TYR A 305 10.68 -25.96 7.22
N VAL A 306 10.04 -24.82 7.51
CA VAL A 306 10.51 -23.93 8.57
C VAL A 306 9.34 -23.52 9.47
N ALA A 307 9.54 -23.68 10.78
CA ALA A 307 8.68 -23.18 11.84
C ALA A 307 9.51 -22.44 12.88
N GLY A 308 8.94 -21.41 13.49
CA GLY A 308 9.44 -20.81 14.73
C GLY A 308 8.72 -21.34 15.97
N ASP A 309 8.66 -20.52 17.00
CA ASP A 309 7.90 -20.76 18.23
C ASP A 309 6.41 -20.43 18.04
N ILE A 310 5.70 -21.25 17.26
CA ILE A 310 4.30 -21.02 16.83
C ILE A 310 3.36 -20.81 18.02
N ASN A 311 3.55 -21.55 19.12
CA ASN A 311 2.72 -21.47 20.33
C ASN A 311 3.04 -20.26 21.24
N ASP A 312 4.08 -19.49 20.91
CA ASP A 312 4.57 -18.36 21.71
C ASP A 312 4.84 -18.66 23.19
N ASN A 313 5.18 -19.90 23.52
CA ASN A 313 5.37 -20.39 24.89
C ASN A 313 6.83 -20.73 25.20
N GLY A 314 7.75 -20.47 24.26
CA GLY A 314 9.18 -20.71 24.42
C GLY A 314 9.61 -22.16 24.23
N THR A 315 8.72 -23.05 23.76
CA THR A 315 9.05 -24.48 23.61
C THR A 315 9.83 -24.78 22.33
N ASN A 316 9.77 -23.92 21.32
CA ASN A 316 10.48 -24.11 20.04
C ASN A 316 11.38 -22.93 19.67
N LEU A 317 12.15 -22.43 20.65
CA LEU A 317 13.12 -21.34 20.43
C LEU A 317 14.35 -21.84 19.67
N LEU A 318 14.79 -21.04 18.69
CA LEU A 318 15.80 -21.41 17.70
C LEU A 318 17.14 -20.72 17.92
N GLY A 319 18.21 -21.40 17.50
CA GLY A 319 19.57 -20.88 17.57
C GLY A 319 20.13 -20.74 18.99
N THR A 320 21.30 -20.13 19.10
CA THR A 320 22.05 -19.97 20.36
C THR A 320 21.53 -18.83 21.23
N ALA A 321 20.69 -17.96 20.70
CA ALA A 321 20.10 -16.82 21.40
C ALA A 321 18.58 -16.94 21.57
N ASN A 322 18.03 -18.16 21.43
CA ASN A 322 16.63 -18.47 21.69
C ASN A 322 15.63 -17.57 20.92
N LYS A 323 15.79 -17.51 19.61
CA LYS A 323 14.94 -16.73 18.71
C LYS A 323 13.59 -17.39 18.49
N LYS A 324 12.52 -16.59 18.41
CA LYS A 324 11.18 -17.10 18.11
C LYS A 324 10.98 -17.42 16.63
N GLY A 325 11.78 -16.84 15.74
CA GLY A 325 11.64 -17.03 14.29
C GLY A 325 12.80 -17.78 13.65
N GLY A 326 12.50 -18.58 12.62
CA GLY A 326 13.48 -19.32 11.82
C GLY A 326 13.65 -18.76 10.42
N ILE A 327 14.84 -18.85 9.83
CA ILE A 327 15.12 -18.40 8.45
C ILE A 327 15.54 -19.61 7.60
N ALA A 328 14.96 -19.78 6.41
CA ALA A 328 15.44 -20.78 5.46
C ALA A 328 16.76 -20.33 4.82
N LEU A 329 16.72 -19.29 3.99
CA LEU A 329 17.85 -18.84 3.21
C LEU A 329 18.21 -17.41 3.56
N HIS A 330 19.46 -17.18 3.96
CA HIS A 330 20.01 -15.86 4.19
C HIS A 330 21.05 -15.53 3.12
N THR A 331 20.81 -14.49 2.33
CA THR A 331 21.66 -14.13 1.18
C THR A 331 22.35 -12.77 1.40
N VAL A 332 23.60 -12.71 0.93
CA VAL A 332 24.51 -11.60 1.25
C VAL A 332 24.77 -10.75 0.01
N TRP A 333 25.28 -11.37 -1.07
CA TRP A 333 25.64 -10.71 -2.33
C TRP A 333 24.69 -11.11 -3.45
N ASN A 334 24.96 -10.60 -4.66
CA ASN A 334 24.16 -10.87 -5.85
C ASN A 334 24.10 -12.38 -6.14
N GLY A 335 23.01 -12.85 -6.74
CA GLY A 335 22.91 -14.26 -7.09
C GLY A 335 21.57 -14.67 -7.68
N THR A 336 21.50 -15.93 -8.09
CA THR A 336 20.30 -16.59 -8.61
C THR A 336 19.89 -17.72 -7.69
N LEU A 337 18.61 -17.74 -7.32
CA LEU A 337 17.95 -18.82 -6.61
C LEU A 337 17.04 -19.55 -7.58
N HIS A 338 17.14 -20.88 -7.64
CA HIS A 338 16.33 -21.67 -8.58
C HIS A 338 15.80 -22.98 -8.00
N ASP A 339 14.63 -23.41 -8.47
CA ASP A 339 14.06 -24.73 -8.17
C ASP A 339 13.96 -24.99 -6.65
N ILE A 340 13.14 -24.16 -5.98
CA ILE A 340 12.97 -24.18 -4.53
C ILE A 340 11.49 -24.28 -4.18
N GLU A 341 11.16 -25.21 -3.29
CA GLU A 341 9.86 -25.29 -2.60
C GLU A 341 10.02 -24.92 -1.13
N GLY A 342 9.25 -23.95 -0.65
CA GLY A 342 9.24 -23.52 0.74
C GLY A 342 7.88 -23.79 1.39
N TYR A 343 7.89 -24.35 2.60
CA TYR A 343 6.72 -24.61 3.42
C TYR A 343 6.89 -23.88 4.75
N LEU A 344 6.23 -22.72 4.87
CA LEU A 344 6.34 -21.83 6.02
C LEU A 344 5.21 -22.12 7.01
N LYS A 345 5.58 -22.77 8.12
CA LYS A 345 4.64 -23.30 9.11
C LYS A 345 4.33 -22.33 10.24
N GLY A 346 4.81 -21.09 10.16
CA GLY A 346 4.54 -20.04 11.13
C GLY A 346 5.82 -19.51 11.77
N ARG A 347 5.90 -18.19 11.96
CA ARG A 347 7.11 -17.47 12.43
C ARG A 347 8.37 -17.89 11.68
N ALA A 348 8.25 -18.06 10.38
CA ALA A 348 9.36 -18.43 9.50
C ALA A 348 9.61 -17.36 8.44
N ALA A 349 10.87 -17.21 8.04
CA ALA A 349 11.25 -16.39 6.91
C ALA A 349 11.86 -17.23 5.80
N MET A 350 11.41 -17.06 4.56
CA MET A 350 11.97 -17.82 3.44
C MET A 350 13.32 -17.26 3.01
N PHE A 351 13.35 -15.97 2.68
CA PHE A 351 14.53 -15.26 2.21
C PHE A 351 14.82 -14.09 3.13
N SER A 352 15.96 -14.14 3.81
CA SER A 352 16.50 -13.01 4.56
C SER A 352 17.66 -12.38 3.81
N ILE A 353 17.70 -11.05 3.73
CA ILE A 353 18.63 -10.33 2.85
C ILE A 353 19.36 -9.23 3.61
N GLU A 354 20.67 -9.15 3.45
CA GLU A 354 21.49 -8.12 4.10
C GLU A 354 21.31 -6.74 3.43
N THR A 355 20.66 -5.81 4.14
CA THR A 355 20.38 -4.48 3.59
C THR A 355 21.63 -3.65 3.28
N TRP A 356 22.74 -3.91 3.98
CA TRP A 356 24.04 -3.23 3.81
C TRP A 356 24.87 -3.72 2.62
N HIS A 357 24.45 -4.80 1.95
CA HIS A 357 25.01 -5.17 0.65
C HIS A 357 24.07 -4.86 -0.50
N ALA A 358 22.77 -4.75 -0.22
CA ALA A 358 21.70 -4.52 -1.19
C ALA A 358 21.86 -5.43 -2.43
N PRO A 359 21.75 -6.77 -2.27
CA PRO A 359 22.02 -7.68 -3.37
C PRO A 359 20.97 -7.61 -4.48
N LYS A 360 21.40 -7.91 -5.70
CA LYS A 360 20.53 -8.19 -6.85
C LYS A 360 20.30 -9.70 -6.94
N LEU A 361 19.07 -10.12 -6.69
CA LEU A 361 18.65 -11.52 -6.64
C LEU A 361 17.67 -11.83 -7.77
N VAL A 362 17.94 -12.92 -8.48
CA VAL A 362 17.03 -13.48 -9.48
C VAL A 362 16.40 -14.76 -8.93
N PHE A 363 15.09 -14.88 -9.06
CA PHE A 363 14.30 -16.03 -8.59
C PHE A 363 13.72 -16.79 -9.79
N LYS A 364 13.97 -18.09 -9.86
CA LYS A 364 13.51 -18.97 -10.96
C LYS A 364 12.82 -20.20 -10.39
N ASN A 365 11.58 -20.47 -10.78
CA ASN A 365 10.84 -21.64 -10.32
C ASN A 365 10.86 -21.78 -8.78
N ILE A 366 10.34 -20.76 -8.11
CA ILE A 366 10.20 -20.73 -6.64
C ILE A 366 8.73 -20.83 -6.31
N LYS A 367 8.38 -21.82 -5.48
CA LYS A 367 7.00 -22.05 -5.02
C LYS A 367 6.96 -22.10 -3.50
N LEU A 368 6.06 -21.35 -2.90
CA LEU A 368 5.92 -21.24 -1.46
C LEU A 368 4.50 -21.59 -1.04
N ASP A 369 4.40 -22.37 0.03
CA ASP A 369 3.16 -22.68 0.73
C ASP A 369 3.27 -22.10 2.15
N VAL A 370 2.42 -21.12 2.46
CA VAL A 370 2.44 -20.39 3.73
C VAL A 370 1.18 -20.78 4.52
N GLU A 371 1.37 -21.66 5.50
CA GLU A 371 0.28 -22.35 6.20
C GLU A 371 0.14 -21.92 7.67
N GLY A 372 1.19 -21.39 8.31
CA GLY A 372 1.11 -20.90 9.69
C GLY A 372 1.12 -19.37 9.78
N ASN A 373 0.84 -18.79 10.93
CA ASN A 373 0.78 -17.34 11.07
C ASN A 373 2.16 -16.67 11.19
N GLU A 374 2.21 -15.36 10.90
CA GLU A 374 3.38 -14.51 11.20
C GLU A 374 4.66 -14.87 10.42
N ASN A 375 4.55 -15.40 9.19
CA ASN A 375 5.69 -15.62 8.32
C ASN A 375 6.09 -14.38 7.52
N THR A 376 7.33 -14.37 7.03
CA THR A 376 7.85 -13.34 6.13
C THR A 376 8.51 -13.96 4.91
N ILE A 377 8.04 -13.69 3.69
CA ILE A 377 8.70 -14.27 2.50
C ILE A 377 10.07 -13.62 2.29
N PHE A 378 10.12 -12.30 2.23
CA PHE A 378 11.34 -11.50 2.06
C PHE A 378 11.57 -10.59 3.27
N TYR A 379 12.48 -11.01 4.14
CA TYR A 379 12.89 -10.26 5.32
C TYR A 379 14.17 -9.47 5.04
N ILE A 380 14.05 -8.16 4.83
CA ILE A 380 15.19 -7.27 4.63
C ILE A 380 15.81 -6.98 5.99
N TYR A 381 16.95 -7.62 6.25
CA TYR A 381 17.59 -7.63 7.56
C TYR A 381 18.15 -6.25 7.91
N PRO A 382 17.83 -5.69 9.09
CA PRO A 382 18.17 -4.32 9.45
C PRO A 382 19.66 -4.09 9.72
N SER A 383 20.13 -2.88 9.38
CA SER A 383 21.44 -2.35 9.80
C SER A 383 21.38 -0.83 9.96
N SER A 384 22.38 -0.26 10.63
CA SER A 384 22.51 1.19 10.84
C SER A 384 22.99 1.93 9.60
N TYR A 385 22.95 3.27 9.62
CA TYR A 385 23.54 4.10 8.56
C TYR A 385 24.98 3.73 8.25
N TYR A 386 25.78 3.41 9.27
CA TYR A 386 27.17 2.99 9.05
C TYR A 386 27.28 1.78 8.11
N GLY A 387 26.38 0.79 8.22
CA GLY A 387 26.35 -0.34 7.30
C GLY A 387 25.80 0.03 5.92
N VAL A 388 24.85 0.97 5.87
CA VAL A 388 24.02 1.22 4.70
C VAL A 388 24.60 2.29 3.76
N VAL A 389 25.34 3.29 4.26
CA VAL A 389 25.82 4.43 3.46
C VAL A 389 27.35 4.56 3.36
N GLN A 390 28.13 3.85 4.19
CA GLN A 390 29.59 3.94 4.17
C GLN A 390 30.23 2.93 3.23
N ASN A 391 31.32 3.36 2.58
CA ASN A 391 32.28 2.47 1.96
C ASN A 391 33.33 2.04 3.00
N SER A 392 32.96 1.07 3.84
CA SER A 392 33.86 0.53 4.85
C SER A 392 33.64 -0.97 5.03
N GLY A 393 34.71 -1.68 5.41
CA GLY A 393 34.64 -3.11 5.72
C GLY A 393 34.08 -3.94 4.56
N ASP A 394 33.00 -4.68 4.84
CA ASP A 394 32.37 -5.56 3.86
C ASP A 394 31.22 -4.93 3.08
N TYR A 395 30.74 -3.75 3.47
CA TYR A 395 29.49 -3.16 2.99
C TYR A 395 29.51 -2.81 1.49
N ASN A 396 28.33 -2.75 0.86
CA ASN A 396 28.20 -2.51 -0.57
C ASN A 396 26.94 -1.77 -1.01
N SER A 397 25.95 -1.55 -0.14
CA SER A 397 24.71 -0.84 -0.50
C SER A 397 24.95 0.60 -0.96
N PHE A 398 26.07 1.21 -0.58
CA PHE A 398 26.47 2.52 -1.10
C PHE A 398 26.78 2.50 -2.61
N ALA A 399 27.18 1.34 -3.16
CA ALA A 399 27.65 1.16 -4.53
C ALA A 399 26.58 0.58 -5.47
N GLN A 400 25.48 0.07 -4.92
CA GLN A 400 24.40 -0.52 -5.71
C GLN A 400 23.05 -0.42 -5.01
N ARG A 401 22.01 -0.34 -5.84
CA ARG A 401 20.65 -0.68 -5.45
C ARG A 401 20.47 -2.20 -5.50
N GLY A 402 19.83 -2.77 -4.50
CA GLY A 402 19.44 -4.18 -4.53
C GLY A 402 18.28 -4.41 -5.48
N ALA A 403 18.03 -5.67 -5.84
CA ALA A 403 16.93 -5.99 -6.74
C ALA A 403 16.32 -7.36 -6.41
N PHE A 404 15.00 -7.45 -6.49
CA PHE A 404 14.24 -8.68 -6.50
C PHE A 404 13.68 -8.83 -7.90
N ILE A 405 14.17 -9.81 -8.63
CA ILE A 405 13.84 -10.01 -10.05
C ILE A 405 13.32 -11.42 -10.23
N GLY A 406 12.17 -11.54 -10.88
CA GLY A 406 11.62 -12.83 -11.30
C GLY A 406 10.43 -13.32 -10.50
N HIS A 407 10.19 -14.62 -10.61
CA HIS A 407 8.94 -15.25 -10.24
C HIS A 407 9.07 -16.01 -8.91
N VAL A 408 8.35 -15.55 -7.91
CA VAL A 408 8.08 -16.29 -6.67
C VAL A 408 6.57 -16.44 -6.55
N ASP A 409 6.10 -17.68 -6.65
CA ASP A 409 4.70 -18.00 -6.44
C ASP A 409 4.48 -18.39 -4.99
N ALA A 410 3.49 -17.77 -4.35
CA ALA A 410 3.13 -18.11 -2.98
C ALA A 410 1.62 -18.22 -2.79
N ASP A 411 1.20 -19.36 -2.26
CA ASP A 411 -0.12 -19.57 -1.71
C ASP A 411 -0.06 -19.24 -0.20
N ILE A 412 -0.75 -18.17 0.20
CA ILE A 412 -0.75 -17.63 1.56
C ILE A 412 -2.09 -17.93 2.21
N LYS A 413 -2.16 -19.10 2.86
CA LYS A 413 -3.39 -19.69 3.40
C LYS A 413 -3.73 -19.18 4.80
N SER A 414 -2.73 -18.68 5.51
CA SER A 414 -2.80 -18.28 6.91
C SER A 414 -2.77 -16.76 7.09
N GLN A 415 -2.80 -16.32 8.35
CA GLN A 415 -2.96 -14.92 8.73
C GLN A 415 -1.66 -14.22 9.15
N LYS A 416 -1.69 -12.88 9.11
CA LYS A 416 -0.64 -12.00 9.68
C LYS A 416 0.75 -12.18 9.09
N ASN A 417 0.85 -12.72 7.88
CA ASN A 417 2.10 -12.86 7.15
C ASN A 417 2.49 -11.56 6.43
N ALA A 418 3.77 -11.43 6.07
CA ALA A 418 4.28 -10.36 5.25
C ALA A 418 5.02 -10.92 4.02
N ILE A 419 4.81 -10.35 2.83
CA ILE A 419 5.56 -10.77 1.64
C ILE A 419 6.91 -10.03 1.62
N TYR A 420 6.90 -8.71 1.58
CA TYR A 420 8.10 -7.87 1.67
C TYR A 420 8.11 -7.11 2.98
N SER A 421 9.09 -7.35 3.85
CA SER A 421 9.22 -6.66 5.12
C SER A 421 10.52 -5.86 5.19
N VAL A 422 10.38 -4.53 5.28
CA VAL A 422 11.49 -3.60 5.53
C VAL A 422 11.43 -3.14 6.98
N MET A 423 12.42 -3.51 7.79
CA MET A 423 12.50 -3.14 9.20
C MET A 423 13.59 -2.09 9.42
N GLY A 424 13.22 -0.90 9.90
CA GLY A 424 14.17 0.20 10.09
C GLY A 424 14.86 0.65 8.80
N LEU A 425 16.08 1.16 8.89
CA LEU A 425 16.83 1.65 7.75
C LEU A 425 17.13 0.53 6.74
N SER A 426 16.86 0.82 5.46
CA SER A 426 17.28 -0.04 4.35
C SER A 426 18.24 0.66 3.39
N GLY A 427 19.03 -0.12 2.65
CA GLY A 427 19.54 0.34 1.36
C GLY A 427 18.39 0.58 0.36
N SER A 428 18.71 1.07 -0.83
CA SER A 428 17.73 1.18 -1.91
C SER A 428 17.51 -0.19 -2.57
N PHE A 429 16.25 -0.54 -2.87
CA PHE A 429 15.88 -1.80 -3.53
C PHE A 429 14.92 -1.57 -4.70
N ASN A 430 15.12 -2.32 -5.78
CA ASN A 430 14.14 -2.54 -6.82
C ASN A 430 13.34 -3.81 -6.52
N ILE A 431 12.10 -3.66 -6.04
CA ILE A 431 11.17 -4.77 -5.89
C ILE A 431 10.30 -4.79 -7.14
N THR A 432 10.68 -5.60 -8.13
CA THR A 432 9.87 -5.83 -9.33
C THR A 432 9.44 -7.29 -9.35
N SER A 433 8.26 -7.55 -8.77
CA SER A 433 7.73 -8.91 -8.70
C SER A 433 6.95 -9.25 -9.96
N THR A 434 7.28 -10.38 -10.59
CA THR A 434 6.46 -11.01 -11.63
C THR A 434 5.71 -12.25 -11.12
N GLY A 435 6.03 -12.72 -9.90
CA GLY A 435 5.39 -13.87 -9.26
C GLY A 435 3.94 -13.63 -8.83
N THR A 436 3.21 -14.73 -8.63
CA THR A 436 1.80 -14.70 -8.18
C THR A 436 1.72 -14.89 -6.68
N TYR A 437 1.11 -13.93 -5.98
CA TYR A 437 0.83 -14.04 -4.56
C TYR A 437 -0.67 -14.15 -4.34
N LYS A 438 -1.14 -15.25 -3.75
CA LYS A 438 -2.55 -15.49 -3.47
C LYS A 438 -2.80 -15.53 -1.98
N LEU A 439 -3.51 -14.52 -1.46
CA LEU A 439 -3.77 -14.31 -0.06
C LEU A 439 -5.17 -14.86 0.27
N GLU A 440 -5.25 -16.15 0.57
CA GLU A 440 -6.47 -16.81 1.04
C GLU A 440 -6.74 -16.51 2.51
N GLY A 441 -5.69 -16.45 3.34
CA GLY A 441 -5.81 -16.01 4.71
C GLY A 441 -5.98 -14.49 4.84
N GLY A 442 -6.48 -14.05 5.99
CA GLY A 442 -6.73 -12.64 6.31
C GLY A 442 -5.58 -11.92 7.03
N ASN A 443 -5.67 -10.60 7.14
CA ASN A 443 -4.72 -9.74 7.87
C ASN A 443 -3.24 -9.85 7.42
N ASN A 444 -2.99 -10.25 6.19
CA ASN A 444 -1.66 -10.33 5.59
C ASN A 444 -1.23 -8.98 4.99
N LEU A 445 0.09 -8.80 4.84
CA LEU A 445 0.69 -7.60 4.26
C LEU A 445 1.49 -7.97 3.00
N VAL A 446 1.20 -7.35 1.86
CA VAL A 446 2.06 -7.54 0.68
C VAL A 446 3.37 -6.77 0.87
N TYR A 447 3.29 -5.46 1.12
CA TYR A 447 4.46 -4.65 1.49
C TYR A 447 4.31 -4.08 2.88
N SER A 448 5.27 -4.40 3.75
CA SER A 448 5.36 -3.95 5.13
C SER A 448 6.54 -2.98 5.30
N GLY A 449 6.23 -1.69 5.17
CA GLY A 449 7.12 -0.55 5.39
C GLY A 449 7.20 -0.19 6.87
N LEU A 450 8.05 -0.90 7.61
CA LEU A 450 8.32 -0.71 9.04
C LEU A 450 9.59 0.12 9.27
N GLY A 451 10.01 0.86 8.25
CA GLY A 451 11.37 1.32 8.09
C GLY A 451 11.54 2.45 7.09
N TYR A 452 12.71 3.09 7.15
CA TYR A 452 13.10 4.18 6.27
C TYR A 452 13.89 3.66 5.06
N SER A 453 13.36 3.87 3.86
CA SER A 453 14.00 3.58 2.58
C SER A 453 14.39 4.89 1.85
N PRO A 454 15.65 5.35 1.99
CA PRO A 454 16.15 6.57 1.34
C PRO A 454 16.33 6.41 -0.18
N ASN A 455 16.27 7.54 -0.89
CA ASN A 455 16.60 7.62 -2.31
C ASN A 455 18.11 7.85 -2.50
N PHE A 456 18.86 6.78 -2.69
CA PHE A 456 20.30 6.93 -2.93
C PHE A 456 20.64 7.65 -4.23
N GLN A 457 19.71 7.73 -5.20
CA GLN A 457 19.90 8.50 -6.42
C GLN A 457 20.11 9.98 -6.13
N ASN A 458 19.39 10.52 -5.15
CA ASN A 458 19.50 11.92 -4.73
C ASN A 458 20.82 12.21 -3.99
N LEU A 459 21.49 11.17 -3.48
CA LEU A 459 22.70 11.30 -2.67
C LEU A 459 24.00 11.18 -3.48
N ILE A 460 23.93 10.77 -4.75
CA ILE A 460 25.11 10.70 -5.62
C ILE A 460 25.73 12.10 -5.75
N GLY A 461 27.00 12.21 -5.39
CA GLY A 461 27.75 13.48 -5.45
C GLY A 461 27.39 14.50 -4.35
N GLN A 462 26.54 14.14 -3.39
CA GLN A 462 26.15 15.02 -2.28
C GLN A 462 27.09 14.96 -1.06
N GLY A 463 28.15 14.15 -1.15
CA GLY A 463 29.02 13.78 -0.04
C GLY A 463 28.93 12.28 0.26
N GLY A 464 29.82 11.77 1.11
CA GLY A 464 29.91 10.34 1.39
C GLY A 464 30.41 9.52 0.20
N ASN A 465 30.01 8.24 0.15
CA ASN A 465 30.53 7.27 -0.82
C ASN A 465 29.46 6.75 -1.81
N ILE A 466 28.22 7.27 -1.76
CA ILE A 466 27.12 6.75 -2.58
C ILE A 466 27.45 6.91 -4.08
N VAL A 467 27.37 5.81 -4.82
CA VAL A 467 27.68 5.73 -6.24
C VAL A 467 26.85 4.63 -6.90
N ASP A 468 26.38 4.86 -8.13
CA ASP A 468 25.82 3.78 -8.95
C ASP A 468 26.95 3.08 -9.71
N MET A 469 27.54 2.04 -9.09
CA MET A 469 28.67 1.33 -9.69
C MET A 469 28.29 0.57 -10.95
N TYR A 470 27.03 0.13 -11.06
CA TYR A 470 26.55 -0.76 -12.11
C TYR A 470 25.73 -0.05 -13.20
N GLY A 471 25.38 1.23 -13.02
CA GLY A 471 24.55 1.99 -13.96
C GLY A 471 23.10 1.52 -14.01
N THR A 472 22.61 0.89 -12.92
CA THR A 472 21.25 0.32 -12.82
C THR A 472 20.26 1.26 -12.12
N GLY A 473 20.69 2.45 -11.73
CA GLY A 473 19.94 3.40 -10.93
C GLY A 473 19.97 3.10 -9.43
N MET A 474 19.76 4.13 -8.62
CA MET A 474 19.80 4.08 -7.15
C MET A 474 18.46 4.46 -6.49
N THR A 475 17.41 4.71 -7.27
CA THR A 475 16.06 4.99 -6.76
C THR A 475 15.39 3.71 -6.29
N PRO A 476 14.93 3.60 -5.02
CA PRO A 476 14.13 2.46 -4.60
C PRO A 476 12.80 2.43 -5.37
N ILE A 477 12.36 1.24 -5.77
CA ILE A 477 11.16 1.03 -6.57
C ILE A 477 10.39 -0.13 -5.96
N ILE A 478 9.07 0.03 -5.84
CA ILE A 478 8.15 -1.06 -5.57
C ILE A 478 7.18 -1.13 -6.73
N ASN A 479 7.28 -2.19 -7.51
CA ASN A 479 6.50 -2.42 -8.71
C ASN A 479 5.95 -3.85 -8.71
N LEU A 480 4.68 -3.99 -8.36
CA LEU A 480 3.96 -5.25 -8.38
C LEU A 480 3.40 -5.45 -9.79
N LYS A 481 4.22 -5.96 -10.72
CA LYS A 481 3.79 -6.11 -12.13
C LYS A 481 2.67 -7.12 -12.27
N THR A 482 2.77 -8.21 -11.52
CA THR A 482 1.67 -9.15 -11.33
C THR A 482 0.95 -8.77 -10.06
N ALA A 483 -0.32 -8.40 -10.19
CA ALA A 483 -1.15 -7.99 -9.06
C ALA A 483 -1.33 -9.16 -8.07
N PRO A 484 -0.98 -8.99 -6.77
CA PRO A 484 -1.37 -9.91 -5.72
C PRO A 484 -2.89 -10.08 -5.68
N GLU A 485 -3.33 -11.30 -5.41
CA GLU A 485 -4.73 -11.67 -5.40
C GLU A 485 -5.18 -11.88 -3.95
N SER A 486 -6.08 -11.04 -3.46
CA SER A 486 -6.61 -11.11 -2.10
C SER A 486 -7.99 -11.74 -2.08
N TYR A 487 -8.10 -12.88 -1.42
CA TYR A 487 -9.34 -13.64 -1.23
C TYR A 487 -9.81 -13.63 0.23
N GLY A 488 -8.89 -13.41 1.18
CA GLY A 488 -9.17 -13.25 2.60
C GLY A 488 -9.42 -11.80 3.03
N ASP A 489 -9.97 -11.62 4.22
CA ASP A 489 -10.36 -10.33 4.77
C ASP A 489 -9.17 -9.57 5.37
N GLY A 490 -9.25 -8.24 5.41
CA GLY A 490 -8.29 -7.41 6.17
C GLY A 490 -6.86 -7.37 5.62
N ASN A 491 -6.59 -7.94 4.44
CA ASN A 491 -5.26 -7.88 3.85
C ASN A 491 -4.92 -6.44 3.40
N VAL A 492 -3.64 -6.08 3.50
CA VAL A 492 -3.15 -4.75 3.12
C VAL A 492 -2.07 -4.88 2.05
N ILE A 493 -2.22 -4.15 0.95
CA ILE A 493 -1.26 -4.22 -0.16
C ILE A 493 0.01 -3.43 0.19
N MET A 494 -0.12 -2.20 0.68
CA MET A 494 1.02 -1.43 1.18
C MET A 494 0.73 -0.82 2.53
N TYR A 495 1.54 -1.20 3.53
CA TYR A 495 1.50 -0.62 4.86
C TYR A 495 2.76 0.21 5.13
N PHE A 496 2.58 1.46 5.55
CA PHE A 496 3.64 2.37 5.98
C PHE A 496 3.38 2.78 7.43
N SER A 497 4.11 2.16 8.35
CA SER A 497 3.89 2.32 9.80
C SER A 497 4.18 3.72 10.35
N ASP A 498 3.49 4.10 11.43
CA ASP A 498 3.97 5.15 12.34
C ASP A 498 5.27 4.71 13.04
N LEU A 499 5.92 5.61 13.77
CA LEU A 499 7.13 5.29 14.54
C LEU A 499 6.86 4.16 15.54
N LEU A 500 7.44 2.99 15.24
CA LEU A 500 7.26 1.79 16.05
C LEU A 500 8.21 1.81 17.25
N PRO A 501 7.71 1.52 18.46
CA PRO A 501 8.55 1.22 19.61
C PRO A 501 9.48 0.03 19.35
N ASP A 502 10.55 -0.07 20.13
CA ASP A 502 11.44 -1.23 20.14
C ASP A 502 11.69 -1.65 21.59
N ALA A 503 11.64 -2.95 21.86
CA ALA A 503 11.71 -3.50 23.21
C ALA A 503 10.70 -2.87 24.19
N ALA A 504 9.46 -2.72 23.74
CA ALA A 504 8.33 -2.21 24.52
C ALA A 504 7.23 -3.27 24.64
N ALA A 505 6.19 -3.02 25.46
CA ALA A 505 5.07 -3.93 25.58
C ALA A 505 4.42 -4.19 24.20
N GLY A 506 4.42 -5.45 23.75
CA GLY A 506 3.92 -5.86 22.44
C GLY A 506 4.86 -5.60 21.26
N TYR A 507 6.10 -5.15 21.50
CA TYR A 507 7.13 -4.94 20.48
C TYR A 507 8.44 -5.60 20.92
N PRO A 508 8.84 -6.74 20.31
CA PRO A 508 10.07 -7.41 20.69
C PRO A 508 11.29 -6.53 20.36
N TYR A 509 12.43 -6.85 21.00
CA TYR A 509 13.70 -6.24 20.64
C TYR A 509 14.11 -6.70 19.24
N THR A 510 14.27 -5.76 18.31
CA THR A 510 14.70 -6.10 16.95
C THR A 510 16.20 -6.33 16.90
N THR A 511 16.64 -7.46 16.35
CA THR A 511 18.07 -7.72 16.19
C THR A 511 18.59 -7.04 14.94
N ILE A 512 19.49 -6.07 15.11
CA ILE A 512 20.22 -5.45 14.00
C ILE A 512 21.63 -6.00 13.88
N TYR A 513 22.21 -5.90 12.69
CA TYR A 513 23.64 -6.13 12.54
C TYR A 513 24.43 -5.12 13.37
N ASN A 514 25.27 -5.60 14.30
CA ASN A 514 26.09 -4.79 15.18
C ASN A 514 27.56 -5.04 14.88
N ASP A 515 28.29 -3.99 14.52
CA ASP A 515 29.73 -4.00 14.30
C ASP A 515 30.54 -3.61 15.56
N GLY A 516 29.87 -3.55 16.72
CA GLY A 516 30.47 -3.29 18.02
C GLY A 516 30.33 -1.85 18.52
N ALA A 517 29.77 -0.92 17.73
CA ALA A 517 29.68 0.50 18.08
C ALA A 517 28.34 0.94 18.72
N ASN A 518 27.48 0.00 19.13
CA ASN A 518 26.21 0.26 19.82
C ASN A 518 25.29 1.29 19.11
N ARG A 519 25.08 1.12 17.80
CA ARG A 519 24.28 2.05 16.97
C ARG A 519 22.77 1.82 17.00
N HIS A 520 22.28 1.02 17.95
CA HIS A 520 20.86 0.66 18.06
C HIS A 520 19.96 1.88 18.30
N ASP A 521 20.40 2.82 19.12
CA ASP A 521 19.62 4.02 19.45
C ASP A 521 19.45 4.99 18.28
N SER A 522 20.43 5.06 17.39
CA SER A 522 20.30 5.82 16.14
C SER A 522 19.41 5.07 15.16
N TRP A 523 19.62 3.76 15.01
CA TRP A 523 18.81 2.91 14.14
C TRP A 523 17.33 2.87 14.52
N LYS A 524 16.97 2.77 15.80
CA LYS A 524 15.56 2.64 16.22
C LYS A 524 14.69 3.84 15.81
N LYS A 525 15.30 5.01 15.57
CA LYS A 525 14.61 6.20 15.01
C LYS A 525 14.13 6.00 13.57
N THR A 526 14.68 5.02 12.86
CA THR A 526 14.29 4.67 11.49
C THR A 526 13.14 3.67 11.41
N LYS A 527 12.62 3.18 12.55
CA LYS A 527 11.48 2.24 12.59
C LYS A 527 10.14 2.96 12.30
N ILE A 528 10.07 3.63 11.15
CA ILE A 528 8.95 4.44 10.70
C ILE A 528 8.82 4.24 9.19
N GLY A 529 7.60 4.04 8.68
CA GLY A 529 7.33 3.72 7.28
C GLY A 529 7.53 4.88 6.32
N ILE A 530 8.76 5.30 6.08
CA ILE A 530 9.10 6.37 5.13
C ILE A 530 9.74 5.75 3.89
N HIS A 531 9.21 6.06 2.71
CA HIS A 531 9.74 5.60 1.44
C HIS A 531 10.01 6.79 0.51
N GLN A 532 11.25 6.92 0.04
CA GLN A 532 11.71 7.97 -0.89
C GLN A 532 11.98 7.34 -2.25
N GLY A 533 10.94 6.85 -2.92
CA GLY A 533 11.09 6.06 -4.14
C GLY A 533 9.86 6.05 -5.00
N GLU A 534 9.88 5.18 -6.02
CA GLU A 534 8.72 4.96 -6.88
C GLU A 534 7.82 3.87 -6.32
N LEU A 535 6.54 4.17 -6.21
CA LEU A 535 5.51 3.22 -5.76
C LEU A 535 4.50 2.99 -6.88
N LYS A 536 4.37 1.72 -7.28
CA LYS A 536 3.39 1.22 -8.26
C LYS A 536 2.65 0.02 -7.67
N PRO A 537 1.79 0.23 -6.65
CA PRO A 537 0.89 -0.80 -6.14
C PRO A 537 -0.06 -1.30 -7.22
N SER A 538 -0.36 -2.59 -7.16
CA SER A 538 -1.48 -3.21 -7.86
C SER A 538 -2.09 -4.29 -6.97
N ALA A 539 -3.38 -4.59 -7.12
CA ALA A 539 -4.02 -5.73 -6.44
C ALA A 539 -5.37 -6.14 -7.06
N ARG A 540 -5.68 -7.44 -6.98
CA ARG A 540 -7.00 -8.00 -7.34
C ARG A 540 -7.68 -8.47 -6.06
N ILE A 541 -8.74 -7.79 -5.63
CA ILE A 541 -9.38 -8.04 -4.33
C ILE A 541 -10.80 -8.56 -4.56
N GLY A 542 -11.14 -9.68 -3.92
CA GLY A 542 -12.50 -10.20 -3.88
C GLY A 542 -13.00 -10.88 -5.16
N GLU A 543 -12.10 -11.23 -6.09
CA GLU A 543 -12.49 -12.00 -7.27
C GLU A 543 -12.77 -13.48 -6.97
N GLN A 544 -12.18 -14.00 -5.89
CA GLN A 544 -12.40 -15.35 -5.37
C GLN A 544 -12.50 -15.28 -3.85
N LEU A 545 -13.06 -16.33 -3.25
CA LEU A 545 -13.21 -16.47 -1.79
C LEU A 545 -12.16 -17.41 -1.18
N ALA A 546 -11.49 -18.22 -2.00
CA ALA A 546 -10.47 -19.17 -1.60
C ALA A 546 -9.57 -19.52 -2.79
N LEU A 547 -8.44 -20.19 -2.56
CA LEU A 547 -7.57 -20.72 -3.63
C LEU A 547 -8.32 -21.68 -4.56
N ASN A 548 -9.30 -22.39 -4.01
CA ASN A 548 -10.25 -23.16 -4.81
C ASN A 548 -11.21 -22.20 -5.52
N SER A 549 -11.04 -22.05 -6.83
CA SER A 549 -11.84 -21.16 -7.68
C SER A 549 -13.35 -21.49 -7.73
N SER A 550 -13.75 -22.67 -7.26
CA SER A 550 -15.17 -23.07 -7.14
C SER A 550 -15.74 -22.84 -5.73
N ALA A 551 -14.96 -22.26 -4.81
CA ALA A 551 -15.42 -21.99 -3.45
C ALA A 551 -16.57 -20.98 -3.45
N THR A 552 -17.59 -21.26 -2.65
CA THR A 552 -18.74 -20.35 -2.46
C THR A 552 -18.69 -19.63 -1.11
N THR A 553 -17.68 -19.89 -0.30
CA THR A 553 -17.41 -19.26 0.99
C THR A 553 -15.90 -19.16 1.20
N GLN A 554 -15.45 -18.18 1.97
CA GLN A 554 -14.09 -18.09 2.47
C GLN A 554 -13.72 -19.25 3.40
N THR A 555 -12.43 -19.48 3.55
CA THR A 555 -11.86 -20.38 4.57
C THR A 555 -11.97 -19.76 5.97
N SER A 556 -11.74 -20.56 7.02
CA SER A 556 -11.69 -20.05 8.40
C SER A 556 -10.57 -19.04 8.62
N GLU A 557 -9.45 -19.20 7.92
CA GLU A 557 -8.32 -18.28 7.98
C GLU A 557 -8.55 -17.00 7.16
N GLY A 558 -9.40 -17.08 6.13
CA GLY A 558 -9.77 -15.95 5.28
C GLY A 558 -10.84 -15.05 5.88
N ASN A 559 -11.91 -15.63 6.44
CA ASN A 559 -13.01 -14.88 7.04
C ASN A 559 -12.69 -14.51 8.49
N ILE A 560 -12.26 -13.27 8.73
CA ILE A 560 -11.83 -12.82 10.06
C ILE A 560 -12.85 -11.89 10.73
N GLY A 561 -12.96 -11.98 12.05
CA GLY A 561 -13.83 -11.11 12.84
C GLY A 561 -15.32 -11.44 12.67
N SER A 562 -16.16 -10.41 12.48
CA SER A 562 -17.60 -10.56 12.24
C SER A 562 -17.96 -10.51 10.74
N GLY A 563 -16.98 -10.77 9.86
CA GLY A 563 -17.16 -10.76 8.41
C GLY A 563 -18.13 -11.84 7.93
N ASP A 564 -18.77 -11.58 6.80
CA ASP A 564 -19.60 -12.56 6.10
C ASP A 564 -18.73 -13.36 5.13
N ASN A 565 -18.64 -14.68 5.35
CA ASN A 565 -17.82 -15.58 4.55
C ASN A 565 -18.18 -15.64 3.05
N LYS A 566 -19.25 -14.95 2.62
CA LYS A 566 -19.62 -14.78 1.20
C LYS A 566 -18.92 -13.60 0.53
N TYR A 567 -18.22 -12.76 1.29
CA TYR A 567 -17.59 -11.54 0.79
C TYR A 567 -16.13 -11.46 1.23
N VAL A 568 -15.36 -10.67 0.49
CA VAL A 568 -13.98 -10.32 0.86
C VAL A 568 -14.00 -8.89 1.35
N GLU A 569 -13.79 -8.69 2.64
CA GLU A 569 -14.08 -7.46 3.35
C GLU A 569 -12.81 -6.84 3.95
N ASN A 570 -12.88 -5.55 4.31
CA ASN A 570 -11.87 -4.86 5.13
C ASN A 570 -10.44 -4.80 4.55
N ASN A 571 -10.25 -5.16 3.28
CA ASN A 571 -8.98 -5.07 2.60
C ASN A 571 -8.59 -3.60 2.33
N VAL A 572 -7.30 -3.29 2.39
CA VAL A 572 -6.79 -1.92 2.21
C VAL A 572 -5.69 -1.90 1.14
N GLY A 573 -5.86 -1.05 0.12
CA GLY A 573 -4.82 -0.83 -0.89
C GLY A 573 -3.56 -0.21 -0.29
N VAL A 574 -3.67 1.02 0.24
CA VAL A 574 -2.54 1.69 0.90
C VAL A 574 -2.97 2.21 2.26
N LEU A 575 -2.26 1.78 3.30
CA LEU A 575 -2.38 2.28 4.66
C LEU A 575 -1.09 3.00 5.05
N ALA A 576 -1.14 4.32 5.13
CA ALA A 576 0.00 5.13 5.56
C ALA A 576 -0.29 5.84 6.89
N GLN A 577 0.41 5.42 7.94
CA GLN A 577 0.38 6.02 9.28
C GLN A 577 1.68 6.78 9.61
N SER A 578 2.71 6.64 8.77
CA SER A 578 4.05 7.22 8.99
C SER A 578 4.14 8.72 9.14
N GLY A 579 3.10 9.47 8.75
CA GLY A 579 3.13 10.93 8.76
C GLY A 579 4.23 11.54 7.87
N GLN A 580 4.73 10.77 6.90
CA GLN A 580 5.78 11.18 5.96
C GLN A 580 5.44 12.53 5.32
N ARG A 581 6.30 13.53 5.55
CA ARG A 581 6.06 14.93 5.17
C ARG A 581 7.35 15.73 5.07
N LYS A 582 7.26 16.88 4.38
CA LYS A 582 8.34 17.87 4.34
C LYS A 582 8.73 18.32 5.74
N GLY A 583 10.04 18.45 5.98
CA GLY A 583 10.61 18.97 7.21
C GLY A 583 11.20 17.90 8.13
N ILE A 584 10.92 16.61 7.88
CA ILE A 584 11.67 15.51 8.49
C ILE A 584 13.09 15.54 7.94
N LYS A 585 14.09 15.56 8.81
CA LYS A 585 15.50 15.57 8.44
C LYS A 585 16.18 14.28 8.91
N PRO A 586 16.82 13.51 8.01
CA PRO A 586 17.49 12.27 8.37
C PRO A 586 18.46 12.38 9.56
N SER A 587 19.26 13.44 9.63
CA SER A 587 20.25 13.64 10.70
C SER A 587 19.65 13.89 12.08
N THR A 588 18.50 14.58 12.18
CA THR A 588 17.86 14.90 13.46
C THR A 588 16.81 13.87 13.85
N ASP A 589 16.01 13.44 12.89
CA ASP A 589 14.77 12.71 13.13
C ASP A 589 14.91 11.22 12.85
N LEU A 590 15.76 10.83 11.88
CA LEU A 590 15.91 9.44 11.45
C LEU A 590 17.25 8.82 11.86
N GLY A 591 18.02 9.46 12.74
CA GLY A 591 19.20 8.81 13.32
C GLY A 591 20.39 8.65 12.38
N ALA A 592 20.54 9.54 11.39
CA ALA A 592 21.74 9.59 10.55
C ALA A 592 23.00 10.15 11.25
N VAL A 593 22.94 10.31 12.57
CA VAL A 593 24.08 10.62 13.43
C VAL A 593 24.17 9.54 14.49
N ASP A 594 25.35 8.93 14.59
CA ASP A 594 25.66 7.88 15.55
C ASP A 594 26.84 8.29 16.45
N PRO A 595 27.19 7.51 17.49
CA PRO A 595 28.24 7.89 18.45
C PRO A 595 29.63 8.13 17.84
N THR A 596 29.87 7.62 16.63
CA THR A 596 31.19 7.58 15.98
C THR A 596 31.22 8.28 14.62
N ASN A 597 30.07 8.48 13.98
CA ASN A 597 29.95 9.03 12.63
C ASN A 597 28.81 10.03 12.51
N ASN A 598 28.96 10.95 11.57
CA ASN A 598 27.94 11.91 11.20
C ASN A 598 27.67 11.85 9.69
N PHE A 599 26.45 11.50 9.31
CA PHE A 599 26.02 11.36 7.92
C PHE A 599 25.13 12.52 7.45
N VAL A 600 25.28 13.75 7.96
CA VAL A 600 24.45 14.93 7.58
C VAL A 600 24.28 15.12 6.06
N TYR A 601 25.21 14.65 5.22
CA TYR A 601 25.03 14.69 3.76
C TYR A 601 23.76 13.95 3.29
N VAL A 602 23.24 12.98 4.05
CA VAL A 602 21.99 12.29 3.72
C VAL A 602 20.77 13.19 3.83
N ASP A 603 20.87 14.35 4.50
CA ASP A 603 19.81 15.37 4.53
C ASP A 603 19.53 15.99 3.15
N LYS A 604 20.39 15.73 2.16
CA LYS A 604 20.18 16.14 0.77
C LYS A 604 19.12 15.30 0.05
N ASP A 605 18.75 14.15 0.59
CA ASP A 605 17.52 13.46 0.23
C ASP A 605 16.37 14.04 1.06
N GLU A 606 15.77 15.13 0.56
CA GLU A 606 14.71 15.83 1.28
C GLU A 606 13.46 14.97 1.39
N VAL A 607 13.10 14.58 2.63
CA VAL A 607 11.88 13.81 2.88
C VAL A 607 10.66 14.59 2.39
N HIS A 608 9.95 14.03 1.43
CA HIS A 608 8.70 14.57 0.87
C HIS A 608 7.50 13.71 1.26
N ALA A 609 6.28 14.20 0.99
CA ALA A 609 5.05 13.44 1.18
C ALA A 609 5.09 12.12 0.40
N LEU A 610 4.40 11.08 0.87
CA LEU A 610 4.33 9.80 0.15
C LEU A 610 3.70 10.02 -1.24
N TYR A 611 4.45 9.70 -2.29
CA TYR A 611 3.98 9.77 -3.66
C TYR A 611 3.74 8.36 -4.20
N ILE A 612 2.57 8.18 -4.81
CA ILE A 612 2.21 6.97 -5.54
C ILE A 612 2.29 7.34 -7.02
N ASN A 613 3.18 6.67 -7.74
CA ASN A 613 3.47 6.99 -9.14
C ASN A 613 2.40 6.43 -10.07
N ASP A 614 1.91 5.24 -9.75
CA ASP A 614 0.89 4.52 -10.51
C ASP A 614 0.10 3.63 -9.55
N ILE A 615 -1.16 3.35 -9.85
CA ILE A 615 -2.00 2.44 -9.06
C ILE A 615 -2.99 1.72 -9.97
N ASP A 616 -3.04 0.40 -9.84
CA ASP A 616 -3.95 -0.48 -10.60
C ASP A 616 -4.82 -1.35 -9.67
#